data_AF-A0A1T4VEI1-F1
#
_entry.id   AF-A0A1T4VEI1-F1
#
_cell.length_a   1.000
_cell.length_b   1.000
_cell.length_c   1.000
_cell.angle_alpha   90.00
_cell.angle_beta   90.00
_cell.angle_gamma   90.00
#
_symmetry.space_group_name_H-M   'P 1'
#
loop_
_entity.id
_entity.type
_entity.pdbx_description
1 polymer ?
#
loop_
_entity_poly.entity_id
_entity_poly.type
_entity_poly.pdbx_seq_one_letter_code
_entity_poly.pdbx_strand_id
1 'polypeptide(L)'
;MGYFYIGGNTLTWLKVAKGEDIHLLHVDEVQLFKAEDKYVTVVTKETEYIIRTPLRLLAQQLCSNTFWQIHRSVIVRISAISRVSKDDMGKMFVETSEGRPRLPVSRSAQSLFKQM
;
A
#
# COMPACT_ATOMS: atom_id res chain seq x y z
N MET A 1 -22.50 26.88 -3.64
CA MET A 1 -21.68 25.93 -4.41
C MET A 1 -20.27 25.96 -3.82
N GLY A 2 -19.88 24.95 -3.04
CA GLY A 2 -18.57 24.93 -2.38
C GLY A 2 -18.60 24.01 -1.18
N TYR A 3 -18.32 22.72 -1.41
CA TYR A 3 -18.01 21.79 -0.31
C TYR A 3 -16.55 22.02 0.07
N PHE A 4 -16.36 22.74 1.17
CA PHE A 4 -15.08 22.83 1.87
C PHE A 4 -14.72 21.44 2.41
N TYR A 5 -13.77 20.74 1.78
CA TYR A 5 -13.11 19.58 2.38
C TYR A 5 -12.04 20.07 3.37
N ILE A 6 -12.46 20.43 4.57
CA ILE A 6 -11.57 20.64 5.72
C ILE A 6 -11.50 19.33 6.50
N GLY A 7 -10.39 18.60 6.38
CA GLY A 7 -10.03 17.50 7.28
C GLY A 7 -10.29 16.06 6.79
N GLY A 8 -9.32 15.50 6.09
CA GLY A 8 -8.73 14.19 6.42
C GLY A 8 -9.64 13.01 6.74
N ASN A 9 -10.59 12.65 5.87
CA ASN A 9 -11.30 11.37 6.01
C ASN A 9 -10.37 10.23 5.56
N THR A 10 -9.46 9.85 6.46
CA THR A 10 -8.54 8.74 6.25
C THR A 10 -9.35 7.45 6.23
N LEU A 11 -9.18 6.66 5.17
CA LEU A 11 -9.80 5.36 5.03
C LEU A 11 -9.50 4.50 6.25
N THR A 12 -10.53 4.16 7.02
CA THR A 12 -10.40 3.37 8.27
C THR A 12 -10.79 1.91 8.03
N TRP A 13 -11.82 1.66 7.21
CA TRP A 13 -12.34 0.34 6.90
C TRP A 13 -12.36 0.10 5.40
N LEU A 14 -12.03 -1.13 4.99
CA LEU A 14 -12.07 -1.57 3.61
C LEU A 14 -13.09 -2.68 3.44
N LYS A 15 -13.97 -2.53 2.45
CA LYS A 15 -14.78 -3.63 1.93
C LYS A 15 -13.92 -4.42 0.95
N VAL A 16 -13.50 -5.61 1.34
CA VAL A 16 -12.63 -6.49 0.55
C VAL A 16 -13.31 -7.83 0.29
N ALA A 17 -12.89 -8.54 -0.74
CA ALA A 17 -13.44 -9.83 -1.14
C ALA A 17 -12.41 -10.95 -0.99
N LYS A 18 -12.87 -12.14 -0.60
CA LYS A 18 -12.08 -13.39 -0.61
C LYS A 18 -12.96 -14.52 -1.12
N GLY A 19 -12.70 -14.98 -2.33
CA GLY A 19 -13.62 -15.88 -3.02
C GLY A 19 -14.95 -15.17 -3.29
N GLU A 20 -16.05 -15.74 -2.81
CA GLU A 20 -17.41 -15.16 -2.92
C GLU A 20 -17.77 -14.27 -1.72
N ASP A 21 -17.01 -14.33 -0.63
CA ASP A 21 -17.29 -13.63 0.60
C ASP A 21 -16.78 -12.18 0.57
N ILE A 22 -17.52 -11.32 1.27
CA ILE A 22 -17.19 -9.92 1.52
C ILE A 22 -16.81 -9.76 2.98
N HIS A 23 -15.63 -9.19 3.22
CA HIS A 23 -15.12 -8.88 4.55
C HIS A 23 -14.98 -7.37 4.74
N LEU A 24 -15.23 -6.92 5.97
CA LEU A 24 -14.83 -5.59 6.43
C LEU A 24 -13.47 -5.74 7.13
N LEU A 25 -12.44 -5.17 6.52
CA LEU A 25 -11.07 -5.22 7.01
C LEU A 25 -10.66 -3.86 7.57
N HIS A 26 -10.11 -3.83 8.79
CA HIS A 26 -9.58 -2.58 9.32
C HIS A 26 -8.28 -2.22 8.60
N VAL A 27 -8.07 -0.94 8.30
CA VAL A 27 -6.88 -0.48 7.58
C VAL A 27 -5.58 -0.82 8.33
N ASP A 28 -5.65 -0.99 9.66
CA ASP A 28 -4.53 -1.39 10.50
C ASP A 28 -4.02 -2.82 10.33
N GLU A 29 -4.84 -3.68 9.76
CA GLU A 29 -4.46 -5.04 9.46
C GLU A 29 -3.67 -5.14 8.15
N VAL A 30 -3.77 -4.11 7.29
CA VAL A 30 -3.17 -4.11 5.96
C VAL A 30 -1.66 -3.83 6.00
N GLN A 31 -0.88 -4.74 5.42
CA GLN A 31 0.57 -4.61 5.26
C GLN A 31 0.94 -3.96 3.93
N LEU A 32 0.27 -4.32 2.83
CA LEU A 32 0.49 -3.69 1.53
C LEU A 32 -0.73 -3.80 0.61
N PHE A 33 -0.80 -2.88 -0.33
CA PHE A 33 -1.71 -2.91 -1.47
C PHE A 33 -0.90 -3.10 -2.74
N LYS A 34 -1.30 -4.05 -3.58
CA LYS A 34 -0.65 -4.34 -4.86
C LYS A 34 -1.68 -4.25 -5.99
N ALA A 35 -1.48 -3.33 -6.92
CA ALA A 35 -2.29 -3.29 -8.13
C ALA A 35 -1.86 -4.43 -9.07
N GLU A 36 -2.83 -5.28 -9.40
CA GLU A 36 -2.78 -6.26 -10.47
C GLU A 36 -3.67 -5.80 -11.62
N ASP A 37 -3.77 -6.61 -12.68
CA ASP A 37 -4.43 -6.22 -13.94
C ASP A 37 -5.88 -5.72 -13.74
N LYS A 38 -6.69 -6.45 -12.95
CA LYS A 38 -8.14 -6.17 -12.82
C LYS A 38 -8.57 -5.79 -11.41
N TYR A 39 -7.66 -5.80 -10.45
CA TYR A 39 -7.97 -5.61 -9.05
C TYR A 39 -6.73 -5.18 -8.25
N VAL A 40 -6.96 -4.74 -7.02
CA VAL A 40 -5.90 -4.51 -6.04
C VAL A 40 -5.93 -5.63 -5.02
N THR A 41 -4.82 -6.32 -4.84
CA THR A 41 -4.61 -7.26 -3.74
C THR A 41 -4.29 -6.48 -2.47
N VAL A 42 -4.98 -6.81 -1.39
CA VAL A 42 -4.77 -6.28 -0.04
C VAL A 42 -4.18 -7.39 0.80
N VAL A 43 -2.91 -7.26 1.19
CA VAL A 43 -2.20 -8.28 1.97
C VAL A 43 -2.26 -7.91 3.44
N THR A 44 -2.67 -8.86 4.27
CA THR A 44 -2.56 -8.81 5.73
C THR A 44 -1.50 -9.81 6.20
N LYS A 45 -1.27 -9.90 7.51
CA LYS A 45 -0.38 -10.94 8.08
C LYS A 45 -0.94 -12.36 7.94
N GLU A 46 -2.25 -12.48 7.82
CA GLU A 46 -2.93 -13.78 7.83
C GLU A 46 -3.23 -14.27 6.41
N THR A 47 -3.64 -13.35 5.53
CA THR A 47 -4.15 -13.73 4.21
C THR A 47 -4.18 -12.55 3.24
N GLU A 48 -4.62 -12.83 2.02
CA GLU A 48 -4.82 -11.85 0.98
C GLU A 48 -6.30 -11.70 0.66
N TYR A 49 -6.69 -10.46 0.37
CA TYR A 49 -8.01 -10.11 -0.11
C TYR A 49 -7.90 -9.32 -1.41
N ILE A 50 -9.03 -9.14 -2.08
CA ILE A 50 -9.14 -8.41 -3.33
C ILE A 50 -10.09 -7.23 -3.16
N ILE A 51 -9.72 -6.07 -3.69
CA ILE A 51 -10.61 -4.92 -3.82
C ILE A 51 -10.60 -4.42 -5.28
N ARG A 52 -11.78 -4.04 -5.79
CA ARG A 52 -11.93 -3.51 -7.16
C ARG A 52 -11.68 -2.01 -7.26
N THR A 53 -11.49 -1.34 -6.12
CA THR A 53 -11.14 0.08 -6.07
C THR A 53 -9.72 0.27 -6.64
N PRO A 54 -9.54 1.14 -7.65
CA PRO A 54 -8.22 1.42 -8.20
C PRO A 54 -7.22 1.90 -7.15
N LEU A 55 -5.97 1.43 -7.24
CA LEU A 55 -4.92 1.77 -6.28
C LEU A 55 -4.70 3.28 -6.13
N ARG A 56 -4.85 4.04 -7.23
CA ARG A 56 -4.74 5.51 -7.20
C ARG A 56 -5.82 6.18 -6.35
N LEU A 57 -7.03 5.61 -6.29
CA LEU A 57 -8.10 6.15 -5.42
C LEU A 57 -7.83 5.77 -3.97
N LEU A 58 -7.38 4.55 -3.70
CA LEU A 58 -6.96 4.13 -2.37
C LEU A 58 -5.84 5.02 -1.83
N ALA A 59 -4.82 5.30 -2.64
CA ALA A 59 -3.69 6.16 -2.27
C ALA A 59 -4.11 7.57 -1.79
N GLN A 60 -5.19 8.13 -2.35
CA GLN A 60 -5.68 9.46 -1.97
C GLN A 60 -6.42 9.48 -0.63
N GLN A 61 -6.86 8.32 -0.15
CA GLN A 61 -7.63 8.18 1.09
C GLN A 61 -6.81 7.59 2.24
N LEU A 62 -5.65 6.98 1.94
CA LEU A 62 -4.77 6.42 2.96
C LEU A 62 -3.94 7.51 3.64
N CYS A 63 -3.67 7.32 4.94
CA CYS A 63 -2.80 8.23 5.69
C CYS A 63 -1.34 8.11 5.21
N SER A 64 -0.76 9.22 4.75
CA SER A 64 0.63 9.27 4.27
C SER A 64 1.67 9.03 5.38
N ASN A 65 1.29 9.20 6.64
CA ASN A 65 2.12 8.86 7.80
C ASN A 65 2.14 7.36 8.13
N THR A 66 1.24 6.57 7.53
CA THR A 66 1.14 5.12 7.77
C THR A 66 1.47 4.31 6.52
N PHE A 67 1.11 4.83 5.34
CA PHE A 67 1.25 4.16 4.06
C PHE A 67 2.05 4.99 3.06
N TRP A 68 3.01 4.35 2.42
CA TRP A 68 3.84 4.95 1.37
C TRP A 68 3.62 4.26 0.03
N GLN A 69 3.35 5.06 -1.00
CA GLN A 69 3.32 4.57 -2.37
C GLN A 69 4.75 4.47 -2.92
N ILE A 70 5.34 3.28 -2.82
CA ILE A 70 6.72 3.01 -3.24
C ILE A 70 6.84 2.69 -4.73
N HIS A 71 5.74 2.28 -5.36
CA HIS A 71 5.66 2.05 -6.81
C HIS A 71 4.25 2.42 -7.31
N ARG A 72 4.11 2.67 -8.61
CA ARG A 72 2.78 2.95 -9.21
C ARG A 72 1.76 1.84 -8.97
N SER A 73 2.23 0.62 -8.73
CA SER A 73 1.42 -0.57 -8.42
C SER A 73 1.57 -1.07 -6.98
N VAL A 74 2.28 -0.36 -6.09
CA VAL A 74 2.52 -0.83 -4.71
C VAL A 74 2.44 0.32 -3.72
N ILE A 75 1.59 0.13 -2.70
CA ILE A 75 1.54 0.93 -1.49
C ILE A 75 1.87 0.01 -0.32
N VAL A 76 2.77 0.41 0.56
CA VAL A 76 3.21 -0.42 1.70
C VAL A 76 3.00 0.33 3.01
N ARG A 77 2.61 -0.38 4.06
CA ARG A 77 2.61 0.14 5.43
C ARG A 77 4.05 0.34 5.87
N ILE A 78 4.38 1.52 6.41
CA ILE A 78 5.75 1.87 6.79
C ILE A 78 6.28 0.89 7.84
N SER A 79 5.47 0.55 8.85
CA SER A 79 5.86 -0.40 9.91
C SER A 79 6.01 -1.85 9.43
N ALA A 80 5.59 -2.17 8.21
CA ALA A 80 5.75 -3.50 7.62
C ALA A 80 7.12 -3.65 6.90
N ILE A 81 7.83 -2.54 6.65
CA ILE A 81 9.13 -2.52 5.98
C ILE A 81 10.19 -3.08 6.92
N SER A 82 10.81 -4.19 6.56
CA SER A 82 11.87 -4.83 7.33
C SER A 82 13.27 -4.43 6.85
N ARG A 83 13.43 -4.16 5.55
CA ARG A 83 14.71 -3.74 4.96
C ARG A 83 14.51 -2.93 3.68
N VAL A 84 15.39 -1.96 3.47
CA VAL A 84 15.54 -1.24 2.20
C VAL A 84 16.94 -1.54 1.65
N SER A 85 17.05 -1.90 0.37
CA SER A 85 18.33 -2.20 -0.27
C SER A 85 18.43 -1.58 -1.65
N LYS A 86 19.64 -1.50 -2.19
CA LYS A 86 19.90 -1.14 -3.58
C LYS A 86 20.64 -2.29 -4.27
N ASP A 87 20.34 -2.53 -5.55
CA ASP A 87 21.15 -3.41 -6.39
C ASP A 87 22.37 -2.67 -6.96
N ASP A 88 23.23 -3.41 -7.65
CA ASP A 88 24.44 -2.90 -8.30
C ASP A 88 24.14 -1.88 -9.42
N MET A 89 22.90 -1.84 -9.91
CA MET A 89 22.41 -0.87 -10.90
C MET A 89 21.75 0.36 -10.24
N GLY A 90 21.79 0.47 -8.91
CA GLY A 90 21.20 1.55 -8.14
C GLY A 90 19.67 1.53 -8.04
N LYS A 91 19.00 0.44 -8.45
CA LYS A 91 17.56 0.27 -8.22
C LYS A 91 17.33 -0.04 -6.74
N MET A 92 16.32 0.59 -6.16
CA MET A 92 15.98 0.42 -4.76
C MET A 92 14.85 -0.60 -4.60
N PHE A 93 14.94 -1.41 -3.55
CA PHE A 93 13.98 -2.44 -3.21
C PHE A 93 13.61 -2.37 -1.74
N VAL A 94 12.34 -2.67 -1.46
CA VAL A 94 11.77 -2.83 -0.13
C VAL A 94 11.47 -4.30 0.13
N GLU A 95 11.89 -4.79 1.28
CA GLU A 95 11.53 -6.08 1.84
C GLU A 95 10.55 -5.86 3.00
N THR A 96 9.49 -6.65 3.06
CA THR A 96 8.49 -6.62 4.14
C THR A 96 8.73 -7.76 5.13
N SER A 97 8.14 -7.67 6.33
CA SER A 97 8.20 -8.74 7.35
C SER A 97 7.66 -10.08 6.85
N GLU A 98 6.60 -10.04 6.03
CA GLU A 98 5.91 -11.23 5.51
C GLU A 98 6.72 -11.99 4.43
N GLY A 99 7.89 -11.48 4.07
CA GLY A 99 8.78 -12.13 3.12
C GLY A 99 8.46 -11.84 1.65
N ARG A 100 9.13 -12.59 0.77
CA ARG A 100 9.26 -12.33 -0.67
C ARG A 100 7.90 -12.25 -1.40
N PRO A 101 7.80 -11.49 -2.51
CA PRO A 101 8.91 -10.91 -3.29
C PRO A 101 9.39 -9.54 -2.83
N ARG A 102 10.65 -9.21 -3.17
CA ARG A 102 11.19 -7.85 -3.03
C ARG A 102 10.38 -6.87 -3.86
N LEU A 103 9.93 -5.77 -3.26
CA LEU A 103 9.10 -4.78 -3.91
C LEU A 103 9.98 -3.68 -4.52
N PRO A 104 9.90 -3.42 -5.83
CA PRO A 104 10.69 -2.36 -6.46
C PRO A 104 10.22 -0.98 -6.00
N VAL A 105 11.15 -0.06 -5.79
CA VAL A 105 10.87 1.35 -5.49
C VAL A 105 11.08 2.18 -6.75
N SER A 106 10.08 2.97 -7.14
CA SER A 106 10.19 3.88 -8.28
C SER A 106 11.21 4.99 -8.00
N ARG A 107 11.82 5.54 -9.05
CA ARG A 107 12.76 6.67 -8.91
C ARG A 107 12.15 7.86 -8.17
N SER A 108 10.86 8.15 -8.41
CA SER A 108 10.13 9.23 -7.75
C SER A 108 9.87 8.96 -6.27
N ALA A 109 9.72 7.69 -5.86
CA ALA A 109 9.48 7.30 -4.48
C ALA A 109 10.79 7.15 -3.65
N GLN A 110 11.97 7.17 -4.28
CA GLN A 110 13.23 7.04 -3.57
C GLN A 110 13.47 8.17 -2.55
N SER A 111 12.89 9.36 -2.75
CA SER A 111 12.98 10.47 -1.81
C SER A 111 12.32 10.18 -0.45
N LEU A 112 11.34 9.27 -0.41
CA LEU A 112 10.68 8.83 0.83
C LEU A 112 11.68 8.19 1.81
N PHE A 113 12.75 7.58 1.28
CA PHE A 113 13.75 6.86 2.07
C PHE A 113 15.02 7.69 2.35
N LYS A 114 15.12 8.92 1.83
CA LYS A 114 16.32 9.77 2.02
C LYS A 114 16.36 10.50 3.36
N GLN A 115 15.23 10.58 4.06
CA GLN A 115 15.05 11.33 5.30
C GLN A 115 14.86 10.41 6.53
N MET A 116 15.11 9.11 6.37
CA MET A 116 15.25 8.19 7.49
C MET A 116 16.65 8.29 8.11
#